data_AF-A0A3Q2V6Z0-F1
#
_entry.id   AF-A0A3Q2V6Z0-F1
#
_cell.length_a   1.000
_cell.length_b   1.000
_cell.length_c   1.000
_cell.angle_alpha   90.00
_cell.angle_beta   90.00
_cell.angle_gamma   90.00
#
_symmetry.space_group_name_H-M   'P 1'
#
loop_
_entity.id
_entity.type
_entity.pdbx_description
1 polymer ?
#
loop_
_entity_poly.entity_id
_entity_poly.type
_entity_poly.pdbx_seq_one_letter_code
_entity_poly.pdbx_strand_id
1 'polypeptide(L)'
;MKRLLLLEPVMALCTFSYFLNAPLMQQYVYRRLWAQMTNTTYPISDTSRCTTSNSSSSYEGVQKQASLFSLYTDVLCTIPSLLVILLLVTYSDRAGRKITIIIPVIGMLINTLAYLTVSYFELNIYLLIGSSILSALCGGLGTFLGGCFAYIADLCDTRCKKTLRMAGVDMMIGVLAGGASISTGYFLKTAGFNWPFLTSTLMLCLSLIYAVFVLEETIKPPSDVVIMDLAPRRSAIKQMVCGVYQMLAGASRSCKIALALLIVIFISFSFAYIGGVSMITLYELNKPLCWTEILIGYGSALTTTVFLTSFVGVSLFTCCGVPQLFIVLFGILSLVMSMVMTAFAETTLFMFVAIGSMILSKMPFPVLRAMMSEIISKSEQGE
;
A
#
# COMPACT_ATOMS: atom_id res chain seq x y z
N MET A 1 -29.49 -13.91 -7.69
CA MET A 1 -29.14 -12.52 -7.35
C MET A 1 -28.64 -11.82 -8.61
N LYS A 2 -29.15 -10.62 -8.93
CA LYS A 2 -28.61 -9.82 -10.05
C LYS A 2 -27.18 -9.40 -9.70
N ARG A 3 -26.21 -9.74 -10.54
CA ARG A 3 -24.82 -9.26 -10.40
C ARG A 3 -24.74 -7.83 -10.94
N LEU A 4 -23.89 -7.01 -10.32
CA LEU A 4 -23.71 -5.59 -10.65
C LEU A 4 -22.26 -5.33 -11.03
N LEU A 5 -22.04 -4.41 -11.97
CA LEU A 5 -20.70 -3.97 -12.41
C LEU A 5 -20.12 -2.84 -11.54
N LEU A 6 -20.68 -2.60 -10.34
CA LEU A 6 -20.30 -1.52 -9.45
C LEU A 6 -19.19 -1.98 -8.49
N LEU A 7 -17.96 -1.50 -8.71
CA LEU A 7 -16.75 -1.85 -7.95
C LEU A 7 -16.53 -0.94 -6.73
N GLU A 8 -17.05 0.28 -6.80
CA GLU A 8 -16.82 1.37 -5.87
C GLU A 8 -17.08 0.99 -4.39
N PRO A 9 -18.14 0.22 -4.04
CA PRO A 9 -18.36 -0.23 -2.66
C PRO A 9 -17.28 -1.16 -2.10
N VAL A 10 -16.78 -2.12 -2.89
CA VAL A 10 -15.71 -3.05 -2.49
C VAL A 10 -14.44 -2.26 -2.17
N MET A 11 -14.12 -1.35 -3.09
CA MET A 11 -12.96 -0.49 -2.97
C MET A 11 -13.05 0.42 -1.75
N ALA A 12 -14.22 1.02 -1.51
CA ALA A 12 -14.42 1.91 -0.39
C ALA A 12 -14.22 1.18 0.95
N LEU A 13 -14.85 0.02 1.13
CA LEU A 13 -14.76 -0.76 2.37
C LEU A 13 -13.34 -1.28 2.62
N CYS A 14 -12.68 -1.83 1.59
CA CYS A 14 -11.31 -2.30 1.69
C CYS A 14 -10.32 -1.18 1.99
N THR A 15 -10.46 -0.04 1.31
CA THR A 15 -9.57 1.11 1.51
C THR A 15 -9.73 1.64 2.93
N PHE A 16 -10.96 1.85 3.38
CA PHE A 16 -11.22 2.32 4.74
C PHE A 16 -10.62 1.37 5.78
N SER A 17 -10.86 0.05 5.66
CA SER A 17 -10.30 -0.92 6.61
C SER A 17 -8.76 -0.97 6.57
N TYR A 18 -8.14 -0.89 5.39
CA TYR A 18 -6.69 -0.91 5.25
C TYR A 18 -6.06 0.30 5.96
N PHE A 19 -6.55 1.51 5.70
CA PHE A 19 -6.03 2.72 6.32
C PHE A 19 -6.41 2.86 7.80
N LEU A 20 -7.50 2.22 8.24
CA LEU A 20 -7.80 2.09 9.67
C LEU A 20 -6.73 1.26 10.38
N ASN A 21 -6.28 0.17 9.76
CA ASN A 21 -5.31 -0.76 10.33
C ASN A 21 -3.85 -0.28 10.23
N ALA A 22 -3.49 0.51 9.22
CA ALA A 22 -2.10 0.87 8.94
C ALA A 22 -1.33 1.47 10.14
N PRO A 23 -1.77 2.59 10.76
CA PRO A 23 -1.11 3.11 11.96
C PRO A 23 -1.41 2.27 13.21
N LEU A 24 -2.52 1.54 13.24
CA LEU A 24 -2.95 0.72 14.37
C LEU A 24 -2.01 -0.47 14.61
N MET A 25 -1.61 -1.17 13.55
CA MET A 25 -0.72 -2.33 13.62
C MET A 25 0.65 -1.95 14.22
N GLN A 26 1.21 -0.83 13.79
CA GLN A 26 2.51 -0.34 14.29
C GLN A 26 2.44 0.10 15.76
N GLN A 27 1.38 0.81 16.14
CA GLN A 27 1.14 1.20 17.53
C GLN A 27 0.94 -0.04 18.44
N TYR A 28 0.21 -1.05 17.95
CA TYR A 28 0.01 -2.29 18.70
C TYR A 28 1.33 -3.01 18.94
N VAL A 29 2.14 -3.18 17.88
CA VAL A 29 3.45 -3.84 17.98
C VAL A 29 4.36 -3.11 18.96
N TYR A 30 4.43 -1.79 18.85
CA TYR A 30 5.25 -0.96 19.72
C TYR A 30 4.86 -1.10 21.20
N ARG A 31 3.56 -1.00 21.52
CA ARG A 31 3.08 -1.11 22.92
C ARG A 31 3.26 -2.50 23.50
N ARG A 32 3.09 -3.56 22.70
CA ARG A 32 3.34 -4.94 23.15
C ARG A 32 4.83 -5.17 23.44
N LEU A 33 5.72 -4.69 22.59
CA LEU A 33 7.16 -4.76 22.82
C LEU A 33 7.59 -3.93 24.03
N TRP A 34 6.97 -2.76 24.25
CA TRP A 34 7.19 -1.97 25.46
C TRP A 34 6.88 -2.78 26.72
N ALA A 35 5.69 -3.38 26.79
CA ALA A 35 5.27 -4.18 27.93
C ALA A 35 6.22 -5.37 28.19
N GLN A 36 6.64 -6.07 27.13
CA GLN A 36 7.57 -7.21 27.23
C GLN A 36 8.98 -6.83 27.68
N MET A 37 9.49 -5.67 27.27
CA MET A 37 10.86 -5.26 27.56
C MET A 37 11.00 -4.52 28.89
N THR A 38 9.99 -3.73 29.26
CA THR A 38 10.06 -2.90 30.47
C THR A 38 9.30 -3.49 31.66
N ASN A 39 8.46 -4.52 31.44
CA ASN A 39 7.50 -5.02 32.42
C ASN A 39 6.57 -3.93 33.00
N THR A 40 6.41 -2.81 32.29
CA THR A 40 5.53 -1.71 32.68
C THR A 40 4.47 -1.46 31.62
N THR A 41 3.33 -0.91 32.03
CA THR A 41 2.33 -0.41 31.09
C THR A 41 2.90 0.76 30.30
N TYR A 42 2.55 0.86 29.02
CA TYR A 42 2.96 1.97 28.18
C TYR A 42 2.50 3.31 28.80
N PRO A 43 3.40 4.31 28.95
CA PRO A 43 3.03 5.59 29.55
C PRO A 43 2.08 6.36 28.64
N ILE A 44 0.81 6.42 29.00
CA ILE A 44 -0.20 7.23 28.33
C ILE A 44 -0.14 8.63 28.95
N SER A 45 0.35 9.61 28.19
CA SER A 45 0.34 11.03 28.58
C SER A 45 -0.63 11.77 27.67
N ASP A 46 -1.51 12.61 28.24
CA ASP A 46 -2.34 13.53 27.45
C ASP A 46 -1.51 14.68 26.84
N THR A 47 -0.25 14.86 27.28
CA THR A 47 0.67 15.86 26.72
C THR A 47 1.68 15.21 25.78
N SER A 48 1.82 15.78 24.57
CA SER A 48 2.71 15.32 23.49
C SER A 48 4.18 15.66 23.74
N ARG A 49 4.68 15.34 24.94
CA ARG A 49 6.08 15.50 25.34
C ARG A 49 6.47 14.39 26.30
N CYS A 50 7.61 13.75 26.03
CA CYS A 50 8.13 12.72 26.91
C CYS A 50 8.74 13.35 28.18
N THR A 51 8.47 12.78 29.36
CA THR A 51 9.13 13.20 30.60
C THR A 51 10.58 12.70 30.64
N THR A 52 11.52 13.60 30.97
CA THR A 52 12.93 13.45 30.63
C THR A 52 13.76 12.58 31.59
N SER A 53 13.28 12.22 32.79
CA SER A 53 14.22 11.93 33.87
C SER A 53 14.81 10.52 33.96
N ASN A 54 14.22 9.44 33.40
CA ASN A 54 14.82 8.08 33.54
C ASN A 54 14.47 7.04 32.45
N SER A 55 13.74 7.43 31.39
CA SER A 55 13.14 6.48 30.44
C SER A 55 13.82 6.41 29.06
N SER A 56 14.84 7.24 28.77
CA SER A 56 15.44 7.35 27.42
C SER A 56 15.96 6.01 26.87
N SER A 57 16.65 5.23 27.70
CA SER A 57 17.17 3.91 27.29
C SER A 57 16.08 2.91 26.92
N SER A 58 14.92 2.96 27.60
CA SER A 58 13.78 2.08 27.32
C SER A 58 13.12 2.40 25.98
N TYR A 59 12.95 3.69 25.70
CA TYR A 59 12.40 4.20 24.45
C TYR A 59 13.24 3.78 23.23
N GLU A 60 14.57 3.94 23.30
CA GLU A 60 15.49 3.51 22.25
C GLU A 60 15.48 1.99 22.05
N GLY A 61 15.49 1.22 23.13
CA GLY A 61 15.45 -0.25 23.08
C GLY A 61 14.19 -0.78 22.42
N VAL A 62 13.02 -0.26 22.80
CA VAL A 62 11.72 -0.65 22.24
C VAL A 62 11.60 -0.23 20.78
N GLN A 63 12.03 0.99 20.43
CA GLN A 63 12.01 1.43 19.03
C GLN A 63 12.92 0.57 18.16
N LYS A 64 14.13 0.23 18.64
CA LYS A 64 15.05 -0.68 17.94
C LYS A 64 14.42 -2.04 17.69
N GLN A 65 13.73 -2.61 18.67
CA GLN A 65 13.09 -3.91 18.48
C GLN A 65 11.87 -3.83 17.55
N ALA A 66 11.07 -2.77 17.67
CA ALA A 66 9.91 -2.56 16.81
C ALA A 66 10.31 -2.31 15.35
N SER A 67 11.43 -1.59 15.12
CA SER A 67 11.98 -1.40 13.78
C SER A 67 12.53 -2.69 13.20
N LEU A 68 13.22 -3.53 13.99
CA LEU A 68 13.65 -4.86 13.57
C LEU A 68 12.46 -5.78 13.23
N PHE A 69 11.40 -5.76 14.05
CA PHE A 69 10.17 -6.50 13.78
C PHE A 69 9.53 -6.08 12.45
N SER A 70 9.44 -4.77 12.21
CA SER A 70 8.89 -4.21 10.97
C SER A 70 9.78 -4.58 9.78
N LEU A 71 11.10 -4.47 9.91
CA LEU A 71 12.07 -4.85 8.88
C LEU A 71 11.95 -6.33 8.51
N TYR A 72 11.90 -7.23 9.49
CA TYR A 72 11.71 -8.66 9.20
C TYR A 72 10.39 -8.92 8.49
N THR A 73 9.30 -8.28 8.93
CA THR A 73 7.99 -8.42 8.31
C THR A 73 8.01 -7.93 6.86
N ASP A 74 8.54 -6.72 6.61
CA ASP A 74 8.58 -6.10 5.29
C ASP A 74 9.43 -6.91 4.31
N VAL A 75 10.62 -7.36 4.72
CA VAL A 75 11.51 -8.17 3.86
C VAL A 75 10.89 -9.53 3.54
N LEU A 76 10.34 -10.22 4.55
CA LEU A 76 9.72 -11.52 4.37
C LEU A 76 8.42 -11.45 3.55
N CYS A 77 7.70 -10.32 3.58
CA CYS A 77 6.48 -10.13 2.81
C CYS A 77 6.72 -9.64 1.37
N THR A 78 7.76 -8.84 1.15
CA THR A 78 8.01 -8.23 -0.18
C THR A 78 8.30 -9.30 -1.23
N ILE A 79 9.17 -10.26 -0.94
CA ILE A 79 9.59 -11.29 -1.92
C ILE A 79 8.40 -12.18 -2.36
N PRO A 80 7.61 -12.79 -1.44
CA PRO A 80 6.46 -13.59 -1.83
C PRO A 80 5.38 -12.76 -2.52
N SER A 81 5.15 -11.52 -2.05
CA SER A 81 4.15 -10.66 -2.68
C SER A 81 4.46 -10.44 -4.15
N LEU A 82 5.70 -10.05 -4.50
CA LEU A 82 6.11 -9.78 -5.88
C LEU A 82 5.86 -10.97 -6.81
N LEU A 83 6.22 -12.18 -6.37
CA LEU A 83 5.96 -13.41 -7.13
C LEU A 83 4.47 -13.61 -7.36
N VAL A 84 3.67 -13.43 -6.31
CA VAL A 84 2.22 -13.62 -6.35
C VAL A 84 1.54 -12.54 -7.20
N ILE A 85 1.95 -11.28 -7.12
CA ILE A 85 1.40 -10.18 -7.94
C ILE A 85 1.54 -10.55 -9.43
N LEU A 86 2.73 -10.98 -9.87
CA LEU A 86 2.96 -11.35 -11.27
C LEU A 86 2.05 -12.50 -11.70
N LEU A 87 1.90 -13.52 -10.86
CA LEU A 87 1.03 -14.67 -11.15
C LEU A 87 -0.45 -14.27 -11.21
N LEU A 88 -0.93 -13.45 -10.27
CA LEU A 88 -2.33 -13.03 -10.23
C LEU A 88 -2.68 -12.09 -11.38
N VAL A 89 -1.82 -11.12 -11.69
CA VAL A 89 -2.07 -10.17 -12.78
C VAL A 89 -2.15 -10.91 -14.11
N THR A 90 -1.19 -11.80 -14.40
CA THR A 90 -1.21 -12.59 -15.64
C THR A 90 -2.38 -13.56 -15.72
N TYR A 91 -2.72 -14.20 -14.60
CA TYR A 91 -3.88 -15.08 -14.56
C TYR A 91 -5.19 -14.30 -14.75
N SER A 92 -5.25 -13.09 -14.22
CA SER A 92 -6.43 -12.22 -14.30
C SER A 92 -6.76 -11.77 -15.71
N ASP A 93 -5.75 -11.56 -16.56
CA ASP A 93 -5.96 -11.24 -17.98
C ASP A 93 -6.73 -12.34 -18.73
N ARG A 94 -6.68 -13.60 -18.25
CA ARG A 94 -7.31 -14.76 -18.91
C ARG A 94 -8.56 -15.28 -18.19
N ALA A 95 -8.51 -15.35 -16.87
CA ALA A 95 -9.51 -16.03 -16.05
C ALA A 95 -10.53 -15.08 -15.41
N GLY A 96 -10.32 -13.76 -15.49
CA GLY A 96 -11.19 -12.76 -14.87
C GLY A 96 -10.44 -11.75 -14.01
N ARG A 97 -10.93 -10.50 -13.98
CA ARG A 97 -10.46 -9.42 -13.11
C ARG A 97 -10.76 -9.65 -11.64
N LYS A 98 -11.87 -10.32 -11.34
CA LYS A 98 -12.34 -10.52 -9.96
C LYS A 98 -11.35 -11.23 -9.04
N ILE A 99 -10.48 -12.09 -9.58
CA ILE A 99 -9.51 -12.87 -8.82
C ILE A 99 -8.43 -11.96 -8.19
N THR A 100 -8.02 -10.91 -8.90
CA THR A 100 -7.09 -9.88 -8.38
C THR A 100 -7.70 -8.98 -7.31
N ILE A 101 -9.02 -9.09 -7.09
CA ILE A 101 -9.73 -8.36 -6.03
C ILE A 101 -9.97 -9.30 -4.85
N ILE A 102 -10.54 -10.49 -5.07
CA ILE A 102 -10.92 -11.43 -4.01
C ILE A 102 -9.71 -11.94 -3.23
N ILE A 103 -8.67 -12.43 -3.91
CA ILE A 103 -7.54 -13.08 -3.24
C ILE A 103 -6.82 -12.10 -2.30
N PRO A 104 -6.46 -10.87 -2.71
CA PRO A 104 -5.90 -9.88 -1.78
C PRO A 104 -6.77 -9.54 -0.59
N VAL A 105 -8.10 -9.45 -0.77
CA VAL A 105 -9.04 -9.18 0.34
C VAL A 105 -9.05 -10.33 1.35
N ILE A 106 -8.97 -11.58 0.89
CA ILE A 106 -8.79 -12.75 1.77
C ILE A 106 -7.47 -12.63 2.56
N GLY A 107 -6.38 -12.25 1.90
CA GLY A 107 -5.09 -12.04 2.56
C GLY A 107 -5.18 -10.97 3.66
N MET A 108 -5.75 -9.81 3.35
CA MET A 108 -5.98 -8.73 4.32
C MET A 108 -6.83 -9.21 5.49
N LEU A 109 -7.91 -9.97 5.21
CA LEU A 109 -8.79 -10.52 6.24
C LEU A 109 -8.06 -11.49 7.17
N ILE A 110 -7.24 -12.39 6.63
CA ILE A 110 -6.39 -13.31 7.41
C ILE A 110 -5.48 -12.52 8.34
N ASN A 111 -4.82 -11.47 7.83
CA ASN A 111 -3.93 -10.66 8.64
C ASN A 111 -4.69 -9.93 9.75
N THR A 112 -5.76 -9.21 9.43
CA THR A 112 -6.55 -8.47 10.43
C THR A 112 -7.15 -9.41 11.48
N LEU A 113 -7.63 -10.60 11.10
CA LEU A 113 -8.09 -11.62 12.05
C LEU A 113 -6.98 -12.12 12.97
N ALA A 114 -5.76 -12.29 12.46
CA ALA A 114 -4.62 -12.67 13.28
C ALA A 114 -4.27 -11.56 14.29
N TYR A 115 -4.27 -10.30 13.87
CA TYR A 115 -4.10 -9.16 14.79
C TYR A 115 -5.20 -9.12 15.86
N LEU A 116 -6.47 -9.30 15.48
CA LEU A 116 -7.58 -9.37 16.43
C LEU A 116 -7.39 -10.52 17.44
N THR A 117 -7.02 -11.71 16.96
CA THR A 117 -6.84 -12.91 17.80
C THR A 117 -5.66 -12.74 18.75
N VAL A 118 -4.52 -12.26 18.25
CA VAL A 118 -3.32 -12.01 19.07
C VAL A 118 -3.57 -10.89 20.09
N SER A 119 -4.36 -9.87 19.72
CA SER A 119 -4.74 -8.77 20.61
C SER A 119 -5.73 -9.22 21.69
N TYR A 120 -6.73 -10.02 21.35
CA TYR A 120 -7.76 -10.47 22.28
C TYR A 120 -7.25 -11.51 23.28
N PHE A 121 -6.49 -12.50 22.79
CA PHE A 121 -5.94 -13.59 23.63
C PHE A 121 -4.53 -13.30 24.15
N GLU A 122 -4.00 -12.11 23.91
CA GLU A 122 -2.66 -11.68 24.32
C GLU A 122 -1.53 -12.64 23.92
N LEU A 123 -1.65 -13.27 22.75
CA LEU A 123 -0.71 -14.27 22.26
C LEU A 123 0.68 -13.68 21.93
N ASN A 124 1.60 -14.57 21.55
CA ASN A 124 2.93 -14.19 21.12
C ASN A 124 2.87 -13.31 19.84
N ILE A 125 3.50 -12.13 19.92
CA ILE A 125 3.53 -11.13 18.85
C ILE A 125 4.18 -11.63 17.56
N TYR A 126 5.13 -12.57 17.64
CA TYR A 126 5.82 -13.11 16.47
C TYR A 126 4.90 -13.93 15.55
N LEU A 127 3.72 -14.38 16.04
CA LEU A 127 2.69 -15.00 15.19
C LEU A 127 2.19 -14.06 14.08
N LEU A 128 2.26 -12.75 14.31
CA LEU A 128 1.84 -11.72 13.34
C LEU A 128 2.78 -11.65 12.13
N ILE A 129 4.04 -12.06 12.27
CA ILE A 129 4.95 -12.17 11.13
C ILE A 129 4.44 -13.28 10.21
N GLY A 130 4.04 -14.42 10.78
CA GLY A 130 3.45 -15.54 10.04
C GLY A 130 2.18 -15.14 9.30
N SER A 131 1.25 -14.43 9.97
CA SER A 131 0.02 -13.95 9.32
C SER A 131 0.30 -12.94 8.20
N SER A 132 1.30 -12.08 8.37
CA SER A 132 1.71 -11.11 7.36
C SER A 132 2.25 -11.81 6.11
N ILE A 133 3.05 -12.88 6.27
CA ILE A 133 3.53 -13.69 5.14
C ILE A 133 2.37 -14.38 4.41
N LEU A 134 1.41 -14.95 5.15
CA LEU A 134 0.22 -15.56 4.55
C LEU A 134 -0.60 -14.53 3.75
N SER A 135 -0.75 -13.32 4.29
CA SER A 135 -1.40 -12.21 3.58
C SER A 135 -0.60 -11.76 2.35
N ALA A 136 0.73 -11.72 2.44
CA ALA A 136 1.60 -11.36 1.33
C ALA A 136 1.50 -12.38 0.18
N LEU A 137 1.33 -13.67 0.50
CA LEU A 137 1.05 -14.74 -0.47
C LEU A 137 -0.29 -14.59 -1.19
N CYS A 138 -1.12 -13.63 -0.80
CA CYS A 138 -2.36 -13.25 -1.47
C CYS A 138 -2.22 -11.98 -2.33
N GLY A 139 -1.04 -11.39 -2.46
CA GLY A 139 -0.75 -10.25 -3.37
C GLY A 139 -0.86 -8.85 -2.75
N GLY A 140 -1.43 -8.74 -1.55
CA GLY A 140 -1.48 -7.49 -0.78
C GLY A 140 -2.20 -6.32 -1.48
N LEU A 141 -2.01 -5.11 -0.95
CA LEU A 141 -2.71 -3.91 -1.45
C LEU A 141 -2.37 -3.57 -2.91
N GLY A 142 -1.13 -3.85 -3.34
CA GLY A 142 -0.69 -3.58 -4.71
C GLY A 142 -1.51 -4.35 -5.75
N THR A 143 -1.73 -5.65 -5.54
CA THR A 143 -2.56 -6.47 -6.44
C THR A 143 -4.02 -6.04 -6.38
N PHE A 144 -4.54 -5.71 -5.20
CA PHE A 144 -5.92 -5.22 -5.04
C PHE A 144 -6.18 -3.95 -5.85
N LEU A 145 -5.35 -2.92 -5.66
CA LEU A 145 -5.49 -1.64 -6.37
C LEU A 145 -5.26 -1.82 -7.87
N GLY A 146 -4.24 -2.59 -8.27
CA GLY A 146 -3.98 -2.91 -9.68
C GLY A 146 -5.17 -3.60 -10.35
N GLY A 147 -5.76 -4.60 -9.68
CA GLY A 147 -6.96 -5.31 -10.13
C GLY A 147 -8.17 -4.39 -10.26
N CYS A 148 -8.36 -3.49 -9.29
CA CYS A 148 -9.42 -2.49 -9.34
C CYS A 148 -9.27 -1.52 -10.51
N PHE A 149 -8.06 -0.99 -10.74
CA PHE A 149 -7.82 -0.09 -11.88
C PHE A 149 -7.97 -0.80 -13.21
N ALA A 150 -7.55 -2.07 -13.32
CA ALA A 150 -7.77 -2.89 -14.50
C ALA A 150 -9.27 -3.14 -14.74
N TYR A 151 -10.03 -3.47 -13.70
CA TYR A 151 -11.48 -3.64 -13.78
C TYR A 151 -12.19 -2.36 -14.26
N ILE A 152 -11.82 -1.19 -13.72
CA ILE A 152 -12.37 0.10 -14.16
C ILE A 152 -11.97 0.42 -15.59
N ALA A 153 -10.73 0.10 -15.97
CA ALA A 153 -10.24 0.28 -17.33
C ALA A 153 -11.08 -0.51 -18.35
N ASP A 154 -11.45 -1.75 -18.01
CA ASP A 154 -12.24 -2.64 -18.86
C ASP A 154 -13.69 -2.13 -19.05
N LEU A 155 -14.22 -1.33 -18.11
CA LEU A 155 -15.57 -0.75 -18.19
C LEU A 155 -15.65 0.55 -19.01
N CYS A 156 -14.53 1.08 -19.49
CA CYS A 156 -14.48 2.40 -20.11
C CYS A 156 -14.02 2.35 -21.57
N ASP A 157 -14.90 2.69 -22.52
CA ASP A 157 -14.58 2.66 -23.96
C ASP A 157 -13.65 3.80 -24.41
N THR A 158 -13.70 4.96 -23.74
CA THR A 158 -12.96 6.16 -24.15
C THR A 158 -11.84 6.49 -23.18
N ARG A 159 -10.66 6.88 -23.71
CA ARG A 159 -9.50 7.31 -22.91
C ARG A 159 -9.86 8.41 -21.90
N CYS A 160 -10.62 9.43 -22.30
CA CYS A 160 -11.05 10.52 -21.42
C CYS A 160 -11.92 10.03 -20.25
N LYS A 161 -12.92 9.17 -20.52
CA LYS A 161 -13.79 8.58 -19.49
C LYS A 161 -13.01 7.70 -18.52
N LYS A 162 -12.06 6.90 -19.02
CA LYS A 162 -11.15 6.08 -18.22
C LYS A 162 -10.33 6.93 -17.26
N THR A 163 -9.67 7.99 -17.76
CA THR A 163 -8.89 8.90 -16.91
C THR A 163 -9.75 9.58 -15.86
N LEU A 164 -10.93 10.08 -16.22
CA LEU A 164 -11.84 10.75 -15.28
C LEU A 164 -12.36 9.79 -14.19
N ARG A 165 -12.73 8.56 -14.56
CA ARG A 165 -13.22 7.56 -13.59
C ARG A 165 -12.11 7.06 -12.67
N MET A 166 -10.89 6.89 -13.19
CA MET A 166 -9.71 6.59 -12.37
C MET A 166 -9.42 7.72 -11.38
N ALA A 167 -9.49 8.98 -11.83
CA ALA A 167 -9.30 10.15 -10.96
C ALA A 167 -10.35 10.23 -9.84
N GLY A 168 -11.63 9.99 -10.16
CA GLY A 168 -12.70 9.97 -9.16
C GLY A 168 -12.50 8.86 -8.12
N VAL A 169 -11.99 7.72 -8.55
CA VAL A 169 -11.65 6.60 -7.68
C VAL A 169 -10.45 6.91 -6.78
N ASP A 170 -9.38 7.50 -7.32
CA ASP A 170 -8.24 7.95 -6.50
C ASP A 170 -8.65 8.98 -5.45
N MET A 171 -9.53 9.91 -5.81
CA MET A 171 -10.10 10.87 -4.88
C MET A 171 -10.89 10.18 -3.76
N MET A 172 -11.73 9.20 -4.10
CA MET A 172 -12.47 8.40 -3.13
C MET A 172 -11.52 7.66 -2.17
N ILE A 173 -10.45 7.06 -2.71
CA ILE A 173 -9.41 6.39 -1.90
C ILE A 173 -8.79 7.39 -0.93
N GLY A 174 -8.37 8.58 -1.39
CA GLY A 174 -7.75 9.60 -0.56
C GLY A 174 -8.66 10.08 0.58
N VAL A 175 -9.92 10.38 0.29
CA VAL A 175 -10.91 10.83 1.30
C VAL A 175 -11.17 9.74 2.35
N LEU A 176 -11.39 8.50 1.90
CA LEU A 176 -11.63 7.38 2.80
C LEU A 176 -10.40 7.02 3.63
N ALA A 177 -9.20 7.10 3.04
CA ALA A 177 -7.95 6.88 3.73
C ALA A 177 -7.74 7.91 4.84
N GLY A 178 -7.91 9.20 4.54
CA GLY A 178 -7.79 10.26 5.53
C GLY A 178 -8.82 10.13 6.66
N GLY A 179 -10.08 9.85 6.31
CA GLY A 179 -11.14 9.62 7.28
C GLY A 179 -10.87 8.41 8.18
N ALA A 180 -10.39 7.30 7.61
CA ALA A 180 -10.02 6.11 8.35
C ALA A 180 -8.85 6.37 9.30
N SER A 181 -7.78 7.02 8.83
CA SER A 181 -6.60 7.36 9.64
C SER A 181 -6.96 8.23 10.86
N ILE A 182 -7.80 9.25 10.69
CA ILE A 182 -8.28 10.07 11.81
C ILE A 182 -9.12 9.21 12.77
N SER A 183 -10.02 8.40 12.21
CA SER A 183 -10.90 7.53 13.01
C SER A 183 -10.09 6.59 13.89
N THR A 184 -9.00 5.99 13.37
CA THR A 184 -8.13 5.08 14.13
C THR A 184 -7.66 5.67 15.44
N GLY A 185 -7.22 6.94 15.45
CA GLY A 185 -6.70 7.57 16.66
C GLY A 185 -7.73 7.69 17.77
N TYR A 186 -8.95 8.13 17.44
CA TYR A 186 -10.07 8.23 18.39
C TYR A 186 -10.59 6.86 18.83
N PHE A 187 -10.70 5.92 17.89
CA PHE A 187 -11.11 4.55 18.15
C PHE A 187 -10.14 3.86 19.12
N LEU A 188 -8.84 4.03 18.90
CA LEU A 188 -7.83 3.47 19.77
C LEU A 188 -7.83 4.10 21.17
N LYS A 189 -7.98 5.44 21.26
CA LYS A 189 -8.04 6.14 22.56
C LYS A 189 -9.26 5.72 23.40
N THR A 190 -10.41 5.49 22.76
CA THR A 190 -11.68 5.24 23.46
C THR A 190 -11.98 3.77 23.71
N ALA A 191 -11.65 2.89 22.77
CA ALA A 191 -12.09 1.49 22.77
C ALA A 191 -10.91 0.50 22.85
N GLY A 192 -9.65 0.96 22.83
CA GLY A 192 -8.47 0.10 22.79
C GLY A 192 -8.29 -0.62 21.45
N PHE A 193 -7.38 -1.59 21.37
CA PHE A 193 -6.98 -2.21 20.10
C PHE A 193 -7.98 -3.21 19.51
N ASN A 194 -8.80 -3.85 20.34
CA ASN A 194 -9.67 -4.96 19.89
C ASN A 194 -10.82 -4.48 18.99
N TRP A 195 -11.51 -3.40 19.38
CA TRP A 195 -12.66 -2.87 18.63
C TRP A 195 -12.31 -2.38 17.21
N PRO A 196 -11.22 -1.62 17.01
CA PRO A 196 -10.81 -1.20 15.68
C PRO A 196 -10.47 -2.39 14.77
N PHE A 197 -9.74 -3.39 15.28
CA PHE A 197 -9.48 -4.62 14.51
C PHE A 197 -10.76 -5.38 14.16
N LEU A 198 -11.71 -5.49 15.10
CA LEU A 198 -13.01 -6.12 14.84
C LEU A 198 -13.80 -5.37 13.75
N THR A 199 -13.84 -4.04 13.81
CA THR A 199 -14.54 -3.25 12.78
C THR A 199 -13.90 -3.40 11.40
N SER A 200 -12.57 -3.43 11.33
CA SER A 200 -11.84 -3.74 10.10
C SER A 200 -12.17 -5.13 9.56
N THR A 201 -12.18 -6.16 10.42
CA THR A 201 -12.56 -7.52 10.03
C THR A 201 -13.97 -7.56 9.45
N LEU A 202 -14.94 -6.92 10.10
CA LEU A 202 -16.32 -6.89 9.61
C LEU A 202 -16.43 -6.19 8.25
N MET A 203 -15.75 -5.07 8.06
CA MET A 203 -15.73 -4.36 6.78
C MET A 203 -15.08 -5.19 5.66
N LEU A 204 -13.98 -5.88 5.95
CA LEU A 204 -13.33 -6.78 4.99
C LEU A 204 -14.20 -8.00 4.66
N CYS A 205 -14.91 -8.57 5.64
CA CYS A 205 -15.89 -9.62 5.41
C CYS A 205 -17.03 -9.15 4.50
N LEU A 206 -17.60 -7.97 4.77
CA LEU A 206 -18.66 -7.39 3.93
C LEU A 206 -18.15 -7.12 2.51
N SER A 207 -16.94 -6.60 2.39
CA SER A 207 -16.30 -6.37 1.09
C SER A 207 -16.08 -7.68 0.31
N LEU A 208 -15.64 -8.74 1.00
CA LEU A 208 -15.47 -10.06 0.42
C LEU A 208 -16.80 -10.66 -0.04
N ILE A 209 -17.85 -10.57 0.78
CA ILE A 209 -19.20 -11.02 0.45
C ILE A 209 -19.70 -10.27 -0.79
N TYR A 210 -19.57 -8.95 -0.82
CA TYR A 210 -19.97 -8.16 -1.97
C TYR A 210 -19.18 -8.56 -3.22
N ALA A 211 -17.85 -8.66 -3.11
CA ALA A 211 -17.00 -9.07 -4.21
C ALA A 211 -17.43 -10.44 -4.75
N VAL A 212 -17.63 -11.45 -3.90
CA VAL A 212 -18.00 -12.80 -4.33
C VAL A 212 -19.40 -12.86 -4.94
N PHE A 213 -20.43 -12.31 -4.27
CA PHE A 213 -21.82 -12.54 -4.66
C PHE A 213 -22.41 -11.47 -5.59
N VAL A 214 -21.96 -10.22 -5.46
CA VAL A 214 -22.58 -9.07 -6.16
C VAL A 214 -21.76 -8.64 -7.37
N LEU A 215 -20.42 -8.58 -7.25
CA LEU A 215 -19.56 -8.10 -8.34
C LEU A 215 -19.61 -9.07 -9.54
N GLU A 216 -20.02 -8.57 -10.70
CA GLU A 216 -19.97 -9.31 -11.96
C GLU A 216 -18.53 -9.37 -12.51
N GLU A 217 -18.22 -10.40 -13.30
CA GLU A 217 -16.94 -10.53 -13.98
C GLU A 217 -16.96 -9.70 -15.28
N THR A 218 -15.94 -8.87 -15.50
CA THR A 218 -15.80 -8.07 -16.74
C THR A 218 -15.29 -8.90 -17.92
N ILE A 219 -14.39 -9.85 -17.66
CA ILE A 219 -13.85 -10.76 -18.66
C ILE A 219 -14.60 -12.08 -18.60
N LYS A 220 -15.54 -12.30 -19.53
CA LYS A 220 -16.20 -13.60 -19.69
C LYS A 220 -15.30 -14.47 -20.58
N PRO A 221 -14.72 -15.59 -20.09
CA PRO A 221 -14.00 -16.50 -20.97
C PRO A 221 -14.96 -17.03 -22.04
N PRO A 222 -14.50 -17.24 -23.29
CA PRO A 222 -15.34 -17.78 -24.35
C PRO A 222 -15.94 -19.12 -23.89
N SER A 223 -17.24 -19.27 -24.10
CA SER A 223 -18.12 -20.32 -23.56
C SER A 223 -17.75 -21.76 -23.94
N ASP A 224 -16.78 -21.95 -24.84
CA ASP A 224 -16.50 -23.24 -25.49
C ASP A 224 -15.27 -23.99 -24.96
N VAL A 225 -14.70 -23.58 -23.82
CA VAL A 225 -13.63 -24.36 -23.17
C VAL A 225 -14.12 -24.90 -21.83
N VAL A 226 -14.93 -25.94 -21.94
CA VAL A 226 -15.21 -26.90 -20.88
C VAL A 226 -13.90 -27.32 -20.24
N ILE A 227 -13.83 -27.21 -18.91
CA ILE A 227 -12.97 -27.90 -17.94
C ILE A 227 -12.04 -28.96 -18.57
N MET A 228 -10.97 -28.54 -19.23
CA MET A 228 -9.88 -29.42 -19.67
C MET A 228 -8.65 -28.58 -20.02
N ASP A 229 -7.97 -28.08 -18.99
CA ASP A 229 -6.50 -28.13 -18.93
C ASP A 229 -6.03 -27.65 -17.56
N LEU A 230 -6.10 -28.57 -16.60
CA LEU A 230 -5.30 -28.51 -15.38
C LEU A 230 -3.87 -29.02 -15.68
N ALA A 231 -3.26 -28.56 -16.78
CA ALA A 231 -1.86 -28.82 -17.11
C ALA A 231 -1.27 -27.74 -18.05
N PRO A 232 -0.14 -27.10 -17.70
CA PRO A 232 0.23 -26.63 -16.38
C PRO A 232 0.41 -25.10 -16.38
N ARG A 233 0.18 -24.50 -15.21
CA ARG A 233 0.65 -23.19 -14.71
C ARG A 233 2.06 -22.74 -15.18
N ARG A 234 2.87 -23.67 -15.69
CA ARG A 234 4.16 -23.49 -16.35
C ARG A 234 4.08 -22.78 -17.72
N SER A 235 2.97 -22.89 -18.46
CA SER A 235 2.84 -22.29 -19.81
C SER A 235 2.64 -20.77 -19.76
N ALA A 236 1.85 -20.24 -18.82
CA ALA A 236 1.62 -18.80 -18.68
C ALA A 236 2.87 -18.03 -18.22
N ILE A 237 3.58 -18.55 -17.21
CA ILE A 237 4.85 -17.96 -16.76
C ILE A 237 5.91 -18.07 -17.87
N LYS A 238 6.00 -19.23 -18.54
CA LYS A 238 6.94 -19.42 -19.64
C LYS A 238 6.61 -18.52 -20.83
N GLN A 239 5.33 -18.29 -21.14
CA GLN A 239 4.89 -17.33 -22.17
C GLN A 239 5.18 -15.88 -21.76
N MET A 240 5.01 -15.50 -20.50
CA MET A 240 5.35 -14.16 -20.02
C MET A 240 6.86 -13.93 -20.04
N VAL A 241 7.64 -14.86 -19.50
CA VAL A 241 9.10 -14.80 -19.52
C VAL A 241 9.62 -14.82 -20.96
N CYS A 242 9.02 -15.64 -21.83
CA CYS A 242 9.39 -15.67 -23.25
C CYS A 242 8.96 -14.39 -23.99
N GLY A 243 7.80 -13.81 -23.66
CA GLY A 243 7.33 -12.55 -24.25
C GLY A 243 8.20 -11.37 -23.81
N VAL A 244 8.52 -11.26 -22.52
CA VAL A 244 9.47 -10.29 -21.99
C VAL A 244 10.86 -10.51 -22.58
N TYR A 245 11.30 -11.76 -22.73
CA TYR A 245 12.58 -12.09 -23.36
C TYR A 245 12.59 -11.74 -24.86
N GLN A 246 11.52 -11.99 -25.60
CA GLN A 246 11.39 -11.63 -27.02
C GLN A 246 11.36 -10.12 -27.22
N MET A 247 10.58 -9.39 -26.40
CA MET A 247 10.57 -7.93 -26.35
C MET A 247 11.97 -7.36 -26.05
N LEU A 248 12.67 -7.95 -25.07
CA LEU A 248 14.03 -7.54 -24.73
C LEU A 248 15.07 -8.01 -25.74
N ALA A 249 14.82 -9.07 -26.50
CA ALA A 249 15.75 -9.59 -27.52
C ALA A 249 15.74 -8.69 -28.75
N GLY A 250 14.56 -8.30 -29.25
CA GLY A 250 14.37 -7.43 -30.42
C GLY A 250 14.71 -5.96 -30.19
N ALA A 251 14.69 -5.47 -28.94
CA ALA A 251 14.99 -4.08 -28.63
C ALA A 251 16.45 -3.66 -28.95
N SER A 252 16.67 -2.41 -29.34
CA SER A 252 18.01 -1.84 -29.53
C SER A 252 18.81 -1.78 -28.20
N ARG A 253 20.15 -1.79 -28.26
CA ARG A 253 21.01 -1.73 -27.07
C ARG A 253 20.70 -0.52 -26.17
N SER A 254 20.42 0.64 -26.77
CA SER A 254 20.06 1.86 -26.05
C SER A 254 18.70 1.74 -25.35
N CYS A 255 17.72 1.08 -25.97
CA CYS A 255 16.42 0.80 -25.35
C CYS A 255 16.57 -0.13 -24.13
N LYS A 256 17.37 -1.20 -24.25
CA LYS A 256 17.64 -2.12 -23.13
C LYS A 256 18.29 -1.41 -21.94
N ILE A 257 19.27 -0.54 -22.21
CA ILE A 257 19.94 0.25 -21.16
C ILE A 257 18.96 1.22 -20.51
N ALA A 258 18.17 1.97 -21.29
CA ALA A 258 17.18 2.90 -20.76
C ALA A 258 16.12 2.21 -19.90
N LEU A 259 15.60 1.06 -20.35
CA LEU A 259 14.63 0.27 -19.61
C LEU A 259 15.24 -0.29 -18.31
N ALA A 260 16.47 -0.81 -18.35
CA ALA A 260 17.17 -1.28 -17.16
C ALA A 260 17.36 -0.16 -16.12
N LEU A 261 17.77 1.03 -16.57
CA LEU A 261 17.90 2.21 -15.70
C LEU A 261 16.56 2.60 -15.07
N LEU A 262 15.47 2.63 -15.84
CA LEU A 262 14.14 2.95 -15.30
C LEU A 262 13.66 1.92 -14.28
N ILE A 263 13.91 0.63 -14.51
CA ILE A 263 13.59 -0.44 -13.54
C ILE A 263 14.39 -0.24 -12.26
N VAL A 264 15.69 0.05 -12.35
CA VAL A 264 16.55 0.31 -11.18
C VAL A 264 16.07 1.53 -10.40
N ILE A 265 15.71 2.63 -11.08
CA ILE A 265 15.14 3.82 -10.45
C ILE A 265 13.82 3.47 -9.75
N PHE A 266 12.93 2.75 -10.43
CA PHE A 266 11.63 2.37 -9.88
C PHE A 266 11.75 1.50 -8.63
N ILE A 267 12.62 0.48 -8.66
CA ILE A 267 12.85 -0.42 -7.52
C ILE A 267 13.48 0.35 -6.35
N SER A 268 14.53 1.13 -6.62
CA SER A 268 15.25 1.88 -5.58
C SER A 268 14.33 2.92 -4.92
N PHE A 269 13.55 3.64 -5.72
CA PHE A 269 12.58 4.61 -5.23
C PHE A 269 11.46 3.93 -4.42
N SER A 270 10.92 2.82 -4.92
CA SER A 270 9.86 2.07 -4.21
C SER A 270 10.35 1.57 -2.85
N PHE A 271 11.57 1.04 -2.81
CA PHE A 271 12.20 0.58 -1.58
C PHE A 271 12.38 1.72 -0.57
N ALA A 272 12.96 2.84 -1.01
CA ALA A 272 13.16 4.02 -0.15
C ALA A 272 11.83 4.62 0.33
N TYR A 273 10.82 4.72 -0.54
CA TYR A 273 9.51 5.24 -0.19
C TYR A 273 8.81 4.35 0.85
N ILE A 274 8.69 3.04 0.58
CA ILE A 274 7.96 2.12 1.46
C ILE A 274 8.68 1.99 2.81
N GLY A 275 9.99 1.79 2.80
CA GLY A 275 10.79 1.65 4.03
C GLY A 275 10.86 2.94 4.85
N GLY A 276 10.87 4.11 4.19
CA GLY A 276 10.83 5.40 4.89
C GLY A 276 9.48 5.64 5.57
N VAL A 277 8.37 5.47 4.82
CA VAL A 277 7.02 5.70 5.35
C VAL A 277 6.66 4.71 6.46
N SER A 278 7.12 3.45 6.39
CA SER A 278 6.86 2.46 7.44
C SER A 278 7.54 2.80 8.77
N MET A 279 8.52 3.71 8.82
CA MET A 279 9.21 4.08 10.06
C MET A 279 8.64 5.35 10.70
N ILE A 280 7.85 6.14 9.98
CA ILE A 280 7.34 7.45 10.45
C ILE A 280 6.61 7.33 11.78
N THR A 281 5.67 6.39 11.92
CA THR A 281 4.90 6.21 13.17
C THR A 281 5.78 5.80 14.36
N LEU A 282 6.88 5.07 14.13
CA LEU A 282 7.83 4.73 15.18
C LEU A 282 8.61 5.97 15.67
N TYR A 283 8.94 6.89 14.76
CA TYR A 283 9.53 8.19 15.14
C TYR A 283 8.54 9.06 15.91
N GLU A 284 7.28 9.11 15.47
CA GLU A 284 6.21 9.85 16.15
C GLU A 284 5.96 9.36 17.58
N LEU A 285 6.03 8.04 17.80
CA LEU A 285 5.86 7.41 19.11
C LEU A 285 7.05 7.63 20.06
N ASN A 286 8.22 7.99 19.54
CA ASN A 286 9.44 8.09 20.34
C ASN A 286 9.77 9.52 20.79
N LYS A 287 10.77 9.66 21.67
CA LYS A 287 11.40 10.93 22.02
C LYS A 287 11.92 11.65 20.76
N PRO A 288 11.73 12.98 20.64
CA PRO A 288 11.11 13.91 21.62
C PRO A 288 9.58 14.07 21.49
N LEU A 289 8.96 13.49 20.46
CA LEU A 289 7.57 13.76 20.08
C LEU A 289 6.54 13.10 21.00
N CYS A 290 6.71 11.82 21.33
CA CYS A 290 5.75 11.01 22.11
C CYS A 290 4.29 11.32 21.73
N TRP A 291 3.94 11.18 20.45
CA TRP A 291 2.60 11.47 19.97
C TRP A 291 1.56 10.55 20.59
N THR A 292 0.40 11.14 20.89
CA THR A 292 -0.80 10.40 21.29
C THR A 292 -1.42 9.69 20.08
N GLU A 293 -2.35 8.76 20.33
CA GLU A 293 -2.98 8.01 19.24
C GLU A 293 -3.72 8.91 18.26
N ILE A 294 -4.28 10.02 18.77
CA ILE A 294 -4.99 11.04 17.99
C ILE A 294 -4.01 11.78 17.05
N LEU A 295 -2.86 12.21 17.56
CA LEU A 295 -1.84 12.90 16.75
C LEU A 295 -1.32 12.03 15.62
N ILE A 296 -1.06 10.74 15.90
CA ILE A 296 -0.67 9.75 14.88
C ILE A 296 -1.78 9.60 13.83
N GLY A 297 -3.05 9.59 14.26
CA GLY A 297 -4.19 9.58 13.33
C GLY A 297 -4.20 10.78 12.38
N TYR A 298 -3.96 11.99 12.90
CA TYR A 298 -3.83 13.20 12.07
C TYR A 298 -2.59 13.17 11.16
N GLY A 299 -1.43 12.73 11.66
CA GLY A 299 -0.21 12.58 10.86
C GLY A 299 -0.39 11.59 9.73
N SER A 300 -0.94 10.41 10.02
CA SER A 300 -1.30 9.41 9.03
C SER A 300 -2.31 9.98 8.01
N ALA A 301 -3.35 10.68 8.44
CA ALA A 301 -4.30 11.30 7.52
C ALA A 301 -3.62 12.34 6.60
N LEU A 302 -2.69 13.14 7.12
CA LEU A 302 -1.91 14.07 6.32
C LEU A 302 -1.08 13.33 5.25
N THR A 303 -0.47 12.19 5.58
CA THR A 303 0.26 11.38 4.57
C THR A 303 -0.65 10.87 3.45
N THR A 304 -1.94 10.65 3.70
CA THR A 304 -2.88 10.19 2.66
C THR A 304 -3.23 11.29 1.64
N THR A 305 -3.06 12.57 1.99
CA THR A 305 -3.30 13.68 1.05
C THR A 305 -2.37 13.62 -0.17
N VAL A 306 -1.22 12.96 -0.04
CA VAL A 306 -0.24 12.76 -1.10
C VAL A 306 -0.84 12.06 -2.32
N PHE A 307 -1.82 11.16 -2.14
CA PHE A 307 -2.51 10.51 -3.27
C PHE A 307 -3.22 11.55 -4.15
N LEU A 308 -3.95 12.48 -3.53
CA LEU A 308 -4.68 13.52 -4.23
C LEU A 308 -3.73 14.56 -4.84
N THR A 309 -2.79 15.08 -4.05
CA THR A 309 -1.86 16.13 -4.49
C THR A 309 -0.91 15.63 -5.59
N SER A 310 -0.50 14.37 -5.55
CA SER A 310 0.32 13.79 -6.62
C SER A 310 -0.48 13.56 -7.90
N PHE A 311 -1.74 13.15 -7.83
CA PHE A 311 -2.60 13.05 -9.02
C PHE A 311 -2.80 14.42 -9.69
N VAL A 312 -3.16 15.42 -8.90
CA VAL A 312 -3.34 16.80 -9.37
C VAL A 312 -2.04 17.33 -9.96
N GLY A 313 -0.92 17.12 -9.27
CA GLY A 313 0.34 17.65 -9.76
C GLY A 313 0.88 16.93 -11.01
N VAL A 314 0.69 15.61 -11.19
CA VAL A 314 1.00 14.94 -12.48
C VAL A 314 0.15 15.56 -13.60
N SER A 315 -1.14 15.78 -13.35
CA SER A 315 -2.05 16.38 -14.32
C SER A 315 -1.64 17.81 -14.70
N LEU A 316 -1.33 18.65 -13.70
CA LEU A 316 -0.88 20.03 -13.90
C LEU A 316 0.45 20.09 -14.66
N PHE A 317 1.47 19.35 -14.21
CA PHE A 317 2.78 19.37 -14.85
C PHE A 317 2.74 18.83 -16.29
N THR A 318 1.94 17.80 -16.53
CA THR A 318 1.73 17.27 -17.90
C THR A 318 1.00 18.29 -18.77
N CYS A 319 -0.01 18.98 -18.25
CA CYS A 319 -0.73 20.04 -18.97
C CYS A 319 0.17 21.24 -19.29
N CYS A 320 1.12 21.56 -18.41
CA CYS A 320 2.11 22.61 -18.63
C CYS A 320 3.25 22.19 -19.57
N GLY A 321 3.22 20.98 -20.14
CA GLY A 321 4.26 20.49 -21.05
C GLY A 321 5.60 20.18 -20.37
N VAL A 322 5.61 19.97 -19.05
CA VAL A 322 6.84 19.64 -18.32
C VAL A 322 7.30 18.23 -18.71
N PRO A 323 8.59 18.03 -19.03
CA PRO A 323 9.09 16.70 -19.39
C PRO A 323 8.92 15.70 -18.24
N GLN A 324 8.55 14.45 -18.56
CA GLN A 324 8.26 13.38 -17.58
C GLN A 324 9.39 13.16 -16.56
N LEU A 325 10.65 13.29 -16.97
CA LEU A 325 11.83 13.18 -16.09
C LEU A 325 11.82 14.22 -14.96
N PHE A 326 11.40 15.46 -15.22
CA PHE A 326 11.32 16.50 -14.19
C PHE A 326 10.19 16.22 -13.20
N ILE A 327 9.08 15.67 -13.66
CA ILE A 327 7.97 15.27 -12.78
C ILE A 327 8.44 14.19 -11.79
N VAL A 328 9.22 13.21 -12.28
CA VAL A 328 9.85 12.19 -11.43
C VAL A 328 10.83 12.85 -10.44
N LEU A 329 11.68 13.77 -10.91
CA LEU A 329 12.66 14.47 -10.08
C LEU A 329 11.99 15.27 -8.95
N PHE A 330 10.93 16.04 -9.24
CA PHE A 330 10.20 16.79 -8.23
C PHE A 330 9.57 15.89 -7.17
N GLY A 331 9.05 14.73 -7.57
CA GLY A 331 8.53 13.74 -6.62
C GLY A 331 9.61 13.16 -5.71
N ILE A 332 10.79 12.83 -6.27
CA ILE A 332 11.93 12.35 -5.49
C ILE A 332 12.44 13.43 -4.52
N LEU A 333 12.58 14.68 -4.99
CA LEU A 333 13.01 15.80 -4.15
C LEU A 333 12.02 16.06 -3.00
N SER A 334 10.71 16.00 -3.25
CA SER A 334 9.68 16.11 -2.22
C SER A 334 9.83 15.03 -1.14
N LEU A 335 10.14 13.78 -1.52
CA LEU A 335 10.41 12.71 -0.56
C LEU A 335 11.69 12.96 0.24
N VAL A 336 12.78 13.35 -0.43
CA VAL A 336 14.07 13.63 0.24
C VAL A 336 13.91 14.76 1.26
N MET A 337 13.25 15.85 0.87
CA MET A 337 12.97 16.96 1.77
C MET A 337 12.17 16.50 3.00
N SER A 338 11.12 15.69 2.81
CA SER A 338 10.33 15.15 3.92
C SER A 338 11.14 14.28 4.88
N MET A 339 11.98 13.38 4.35
CA MET A 339 12.81 12.49 5.16
C MET A 339 13.89 13.25 5.94
N VAL A 340 14.53 14.23 5.31
CA VAL A 340 15.51 15.10 5.98
C VAL A 340 14.85 15.90 7.10
N MET A 341 13.70 16.51 6.84
CA MET A 341 12.97 17.26 7.88
C MET A 341 12.52 16.37 9.03
N THR A 342 12.06 15.15 8.72
CA THR A 342 11.67 14.14 9.72
C THR A 342 12.83 13.78 10.65
N ALA A 343 14.05 13.66 10.11
CA ALA A 343 15.23 13.32 10.90
C ALA A 343 15.58 14.38 11.96
N PHE A 344 15.25 15.65 11.70
CA PHE A 344 15.48 16.77 12.64
C PHE A 344 14.22 17.20 13.38
N ALA A 345 13.13 16.43 13.30
CA ALA A 345 11.83 16.80 13.84
C ALA A 345 11.79 16.74 15.38
N GLU A 346 12.08 17.85 16.05
CA GLU A 346 12.02 17.92 17.52
C GLU A 346 10.65 18.35 18.07
N THR A 347 9.80 18.95 17.24
CA THR A 347 8.49 19.46 17.65
C THR A 347 7.37 18.89 16.80
N THR A 348 6.18 18.78 17.38
CA THR A 348 4.98 18.27 16.70
C THR A 348 4.65 19.08 15.44
N LEU A 349 4.76 20.42 15.51
CA LEU A 349 4.53 21.27 14.35
C LEU A 349 5.56 20.99 13.25
N PHE A 350 6.85 20.89 13.60
CA PHE A 350 7.88 20.63 12.62
C PHE A 350 7.72 19.25 11.94
N MET A 351 7.28 18.25 12.69
CA MET A 351 6.92 16.93 12.14
C MET A 351 5.72 17.01 11.17
N PHE A 352 4.67 17.78 11.48
CA PHE A 352 3.56 17.99 10.53
C PHE A 352 4.02 18.68 9.25
N VAL A 353 4.93 19.67 9.33
CA VAL A 353 5.52 20.31 8.14
C VAL A 353 6.37 19.30 7.36
N ALA A 354 7.13 18.44 8.04
CA ALA A 354 7.90 17.38 7.41
C ALA A 354 7.01 16.38 6.65
N ILE A 355 5.89 15.97 7.23
CA ILE A 355 4.89 15.13 6.54
C ILE A 355 4.24 15.89 5.38
N GLY A 356 3.91 17.17 5.58
CA GLY A 356 3.31 18.03 4.55
C GLY A 356 4.21 18.31 3.35
N SER A 357 5.54 18.26 3.50
CA SER A 357 6.46 18.44 2.37
C SER A 357 6.50 17.23 1.42
N MET A 358 5.89 16.10 1.81
CA MET A 358 5.80 14.86 1.03
C MET A 358 4.72 14.89 -0.07
N ILE A 359 4.00 16.01 -0.27
CA ILE A 359 2.85 16.16 -1.16
C ILE A 359 3.03 15.66 -2.61
N LEU A 360 4.23 15.68 -3.18
CA LEU A 360 4.48 15.27 -4.58
C LEU A 360 5.15 13.89 -4.69
N SER A 361 5.41 13.23 -3.57
CA SER A 361 6.23 12.01 -3.53
C SER A 361 5.60 10.78 -4.20
N LYS A 362 4.29 10.77 -4.51
CA LYS A 362 3.68 9.63 -5.25
C LYS A 362 3.77 9.76 -6.76
N MET A 363 4.11 10.94 -7.30
CA MET A 363 4.21 11.18 -8.75
C MET A 363 5.15 10.23 -9.51
N PRO A 364 6.31 9.82 -8.97
CA PRO A 364 7.23 8.95 -9.71
C PRO A 364 6.62 7.61 -10.10
N PHE A 365 5.71 7.04 -9.29
CA PHE A 365 5.11 5.73 -9.56
C PHE A 365 4.36 5.66 -10.91
N PRO A 366 3.34 6.49 -11.18
CA PRO A 366 2.63 6.47 -12.46
C PRO A 366 3.51 6.93 -13.62
N VAL A 367 4.37 7.92 -13.43
CA VAL A 367 5.21 8.49 -14.52
C VAL A 367 6.28 7.50 -14.97
N LEU A 368 7.00 6.85 -14.05
CA LEU A 368 7.99 5.81 -14.39
C LEU A 368 7.33 4.63 -15.12
N ARG A 369 6.12 4.22 -14.70
CA ARG A 369 5.35 3.18 -15.41
C ARG A 369 4.98 3.59 -16.83
N ALA A 370 4.53 4.83 -17.03
CA ALA A 370 4.22 5.36 -18.34
C ALA A 370 5.47 5.40 -19.25
N MET A 371 6.60 5.88 -18.73
CA MET A 371 7.89 5.90 -19.45
C MET A 371 8.34 4.49 -19.88
N MET A 372 8.26 3.51 -18.97
CA MET A 372 8.59 2.12 -19.28
C MET A 372 7.67 1.56 -20.38
N SER A 373 6.36 1.81 -20.29
CA SER A 373 5.40 1.35 -21.30
C SER A 373 5.61 1.99 -22.67
N GLU A 374 5.98 3.27 -22.72
CA GLU A 374 6.21 4.00 -23.97
C GLU A 374 7.46 3.50 -24.71
N ILE A 375 8.54 3.22 -23.96
CA ILE A 375 9.77 2.65 -24.52
C ILE A 375 9.52 1.27 -25.12
N ILE A 376 8.75 0.43 -24.42
CA ILE A 376 8.39 -0.91 -24.91
C ILE A 376 7.52 -0.82 -26.17
N SER A 377 6.49 0.03 -26.17
CA SER A 377 5.62 0.20 -27.35
C SER A 377 6.39 0.70 -28.57
N LYS A 378 7.36 1.61 -28.39
CA LYS A 378 8.24 2.08 -29.47
C LYS A 378 9.16 0.99 -30.01
N SER A 379 9.59 0.04 -29.18
CA SER A 379 10.37 -1.11 -29.65
C SER A 379 9.53 -2.13 -30.43
N GLU A 380 8.26 -2.34 -30.08
CA GLU A 380 7.37 -3.25 -30.81
C GLU A 380 6.89 -2.69 -32.16
N GLN A 381 6.78 -1.36 -32.29
CA GLN A 381 6.39 -0.69 -33.54
C GLN A 381 7.56 -0.47 -34.51
N GLY A 382 8.80 -0.70 -34.05
CA GLY A 382 10.02 -0.56 -34.84
C GLY A 382 10.49 -1.85 -35.53
N GLU A 383 9.70 -2.92 -35.46
CA GLU A 383 9.86 -4.16 -36.24
C GLU A 383 9.05 -4.14 -37.54
#